data_AF-D7FNK8-F1
#
_entry.id   AF-D7FNK8-F1
#
_cell.length_a   1.000
_cell.length_b   1.000
_cell.length_c   1.000
_cell.angle_alpha   90.00
_cell.angle_beta   90.00
_cell.angle_gamma   90.00
#
_symmetry.space_group_name_H-M   'P 1'
#
loop_
_entity.id
_entity.type
_entity.pdbx_description
1 polymer ?
#
loop_
_entity_poly.entity_id
_entity_poly.type
_entity_poly.pdbx_seq_one_letter_code
_entity_poly.pdbx_strand_id
1 'polypeptide(L)'
;MIQSCAPKNNDDWYWLYAAVYTGGSVLVLTNDEMRDHHFSMLSHRSFQRWKERHQARFYFGDWKGEGGDDDAREVITEEPRSYSKRTQKGVDSWHVPLERSRDWLCARWQPQQER
;
A
#
# COMPACT_ATOMS: atom_id res chain seq x y z
N MET A 1 -19.22 0.95 10.72
CA MET A 1 -18.98 0.09 11.90
C MET A 1 -17.81 0.71 12.66
N ILE A 2 -17.94 0.98 13.96
CA ILE A 2 -16.91 1.60 14.80
C ILE A 2 -16.64 0.65 15.97
N GLN A 3 -15.37 0.38 16.28
CA GLN A 3 -14.95 -0.46 17.41
C GLN A 3 -14.06 0.36 18.35
N SER A 4 -14.37 0.35 19.64
CA SER A 4 -13.54 0.95 20.68
C SER A 4 -12.55 -0.06 21.24
N CYS A 5 -11.29 0.35 21.40
CA CYS A 5 -10.25 -0.44 22.06
C CYS A 5 -10.35 -0.24 23.59
N ALA A 6 -10.05 -1.29 24.36
CA ALA A 6 -9.99 -1.17 25.81
C ALA A 6 -8.83 -0.23 26.23
N PRO A 7 -8.92 0.47 27.38
CA PRO A 7 -7.86 1.36 27.83
C PRO A 7 -6.52 0.63 27.94
N LYS A 8 -5.45 1.28 27.46
CA LYS A 8 -4.06 0.76 27.45
C LYS A 8 -3.77 -0.39 26.48
N ASN A 9 -4.73 -0.83 25.68
CA ASN A 9 -4.44 -1.75 24.58
C ASN A 9 -3.86 -0.99 23.40
N ASN A 10 -2.95 -1.64 22.67
CA ASN A 10 -2.48 -1.14 21.40
C ASN A 10 -3.54 -1.42 20.31
N ASP A 11 -4.08 -0.36 19.72
CA ASP A 11 -5.07 -0.37 18.66
C ASP A 11 -4.55 -0.95 17.33
N ASP A 12 -3.23 -0.95 17.12
CA ASP A 12 -2.55 -1.55 15.96
C ASP A 12 -2.95 -2.99 15.69
N TRP A 13 -3.04 -3.79 16.75
CA TRP A 13 -3.41 -5.19 16.64
C TRP A 13 -4.86 -5.37 16.21
N TYR A 14 -5.75 -4.45 16.56
CA TYR A 14 -7.17 -4.56 16.26
C TYR A 14 -7.42 -4.34 14.78
N TRP A 15 -6.94 -3.21 14.24
CA TRP A 15 -7.18 -2.89 12.84
C TRP A 15 -6.37 -3.81 11.91
N LEU A 16 -5.16 -4.21 12.30
CA LEU A 16 -4.36 -5.16 11.53
C LEU A 16 -5.03 -6.53 11.49
N TYR A 17 -5.49 -7.04 12.63
CA TYR A 17 -6.25 -8.29 12.69
C TYR A 17 -7.51 -8.20 11.83
N ALA A 18 -8.30 -7.13 11.97
CA ALA A 18 -9.52 -6.95 11.20
C ALA A 18 -9.24 -6.97 9.69
N ALA A 19 -8.19 -6.28 9.23
CA ALA A 19 -7.83 -6.25 7.83
C ALA A 19 -7.37 -7.62 7.31
N VAL A 20 -6.50 -8.31 8.05
CA VAL A 20 -6.00 -9.64 7.65
C VAL A 20 -7.11 -10.70 7.71
N TYR A 21 -7.95 -10.68 8.74
CA TYR A 21 -9.04 -11.63 8.95
C TYR A 21 -10.13 -11.49 7.90
N THR A 22 -10.49 -10.25 7.54
CA THR A 22 -11.47 -9.97 6.48
C THR A 22 -10.98 -10.51 5.13
N GLY A 23 -9.66 -10.44 4.88
CA GLY A 23 -9.03 -10.94 3.66
C GLY A 23 -9.43 -10.14 2.41
N GLY A 24 -9.05 -10.66 1.24
CA GLY A 24 -9.48 -10.11 -0.05
C GLY A 24 -8.90 -8.73 -0.41
N SER A 25 -9.77 -7.82 -0.88
CA SER A 25 -9.45 -6.47 -1.40
C SER A 25 -9.63 -5.36 -0.35
N VAL A 26 -9.37 -5.64 0.92
CA VAL A 26 -9.54 -4.64 1.98
C VAL A 26 -8.49 -3.54 1.84
N LEU A 27 -8.90 -2.29 2.02
CA LEU A 27 -8.00 -1.16 2.13
C LEU A 27 -7.91 -0.71 3.59
N VAL A 28 -6.69 -0.51 4.05
CA VAL A 28 -6.37 0.07 5.35
C VAL A 28 -5.94 1.50 5.11
N LEU A 29 -6.82 2.43 5.46
CA LEU A 29 -6.55 3.86 5.33
C LEU A 29 -5.69 4.34 6.51
N THR A 30 -4.38 4.46 6.32
CA THR A 30 -3.45 4.93 7.36
C THR A 30 -2.18 5.52 6.76
N ASN A 31 -1.69 6.59 7.39
CA ASN A 31 -0.39 7.19 7.07
C ASN A 31 0.75 6.66 7.98
N ASP A 32 0.45 5.71 8.87
CA ASP A 32 1.46 5.07 9.69
C ASP A 32 2.43 4.27 8.80
N GLU A 33 3.72 4.36 9.11
CA GLU A 33 4.76 3.61 8.40
C GLU A 33 4.84 2.14 8.84
N MET A 34 4.23 1.81 9.98
CA MET A 34 4.20 0.49 10.61
C MET A 34 5.61 -0.06 10.90
N ARG A 35 6.52 0.81 11.35
CA ARG A 35 7.95 0.51 11.50
C ARG A 35 8.29 -0.23 12.79
N ASP A 36 7.58 0.08 13.85
CA ASP A 36 7.71 -0.48 15.19
C ASP A 36 6.98 -1.82 15.35
N HIS A 37 5.95 -2.07 14.54
CA HIS A 37 5.22 -3.35 14.46
C HIS A 37 6.06 -4.55 14.01
N HIS A 38 7.26 -4.30 13.46
CA HIS A 38 8.14 -5.32 12.91
C HIS A 38 8.82 -6.21 13.97
N PHE A 39 9.06 -5.69 15.18
CA PHE A 39 9.88 -6.40 16.18
C PHE A 39 9.20 -7.64 16.79
N SER A 40 7.89 -7.79 16.63
CA SER A 40 7.10 -8.86 17.23
C SER A 40 6.27 -9.67 16.24
N MET A 41 6.37 -9.44 14.91
CA MET A 41 5.51 -10.08 13.91
C MET A 41 6.22 -10.93 12.84
N LEU A 42 5.43 -11.85 12.29
CA LEU A 42 5.71 -12.80 11.20
C LEU A 42 6.49 -12.18 10.03
N SER A 43 7.47 -12.94 9.50
CA SER A 43 8.20 -12.74 8.24
C SER A 43 8.08 -11.33 7.63
N HIS A 44 9.13 -10.51 7.82
CA HIS A 44 9.26 -9.16 7.24
C HIS A 44 8.74 -9.06 5.80
N ARG A 45 9.10 -10.05 4.98
CA ARG A 45 8.75 -10.08 3.55
C ARG A 45 7.26 -10.23 3.29
N SER A 46 6.56 -11.06 4.07
CA SER A 46 5.12 -11.29 3.90
C SER A 46 4.33 -10.05 4.28
N PHE A 47 4.69 -9.43 5.40
CA PHE A 47 4.05 -8.22 5.86
C PHE A 47 4.26 -7.04 4.91
N GLN A 48 5.48 -6.80 4.42
CA GLN A 48 5.73 -5.72 3.45
C GLN A 48 4.93 -5.90 2.15
N ARG A 49 4.78 -7.14 1.68
CA ARG A 49 3.94 -7.46 0.51
C ARG A 49 2.46 -7.22 0.76
N TRP A 50 1.99 -7.54 1.96
CA TRP A 50 0.63 -7.24 2.37
C TRP A 50 0.42 -5.72 2.43
N LYS A 51 1.31 -4.99 3.10
CA LYS A 51 1.25 -3.52 3.23
C LYS A 51 1.19 -2.83 1.87
N GLU A 52 2.06 -3.22 0.94
CA GLU A 52 2.09 -2.70 -0.46
C GLU A 52 0.73 -2.81 -1.17
N ARG A 53 -0.09 -3.79 -0.81
CA ARG A 53 -1.36 -4.12 -1.49
C ARG A 53 -2.61 -3.61 -0.77
N HIS A 54 -2.51 -3.26 0.50
CA HIS A 54 -3.67 -2.94 1.33
C HIS A 54 -3.59 -1.55 1.97
N GLN A 55 -2.40 -0.97 2.15
CA GLN A 55 -2.28 0.38 2.73
C GLN A 55 -2.67 1.45 1.72
N ALA A 56 -3.75 2.16 2.00
CA ALA A 56 -4.10 3.42 1.35
C ALA A 56 -3.61 4.59 2.23
N ARG A 57 -2.88 5.53 1.63
CA ARG A 57 -2.46 6.76 2.30
C ARG A 57 -3.48 7.85 2.05
N PHE A 58 -3.48 8.90 2.85
CA PHE A 58 -4.34 10.05 2.63
C PHE A 58 -3.62 11.36 2.89
N TYR A 59 -4.09 12.41 2.24
CA TYR A 59 -3.59 13.76 2.36
C TYR A 59 -4.78 14.71 2.44
N PHE A 60 -4.60 15.84 3.11
CA PHE A 60 -5.62 16.85 3.19
C PHE A 60 -5.31 17.98 2.21
N GLY A 61 -6.21 18.20 1.25
CA GLY A 61 -6.15 19.27 0.28
C GLY A 61 -6.59 20.62 0.86
N ASP A 62 -7.09 21.49 -0.01
CA ASP A 62 -7.58 22.81 0.37
C ASP A 62 -8.91 22.71 1.14
N TRP A 63 -9.22 23.77 1.88
CA TRP A 63 -10.55 23.95 2.45
C TRP A 63 -11.55 24.20 1.32
N LYS A 64 -12.67 23.48 1.37
CA LYS A 64 -13.81 23.67 0.47
C LYS A 64 -14.95 24.24 1.31
N GLY A 65 -15.42 25.43 0.92
CA GLY A 65 -16.52 26.11 1.59
C GLY A 65 -16.41 27.63 1.44
N GLU A 66 -17.54 28.33 1.63
CA GLU A 66 -17.64 29.79 1.55
C GLU A 66 -17.66 30.44 2.96
N GLY A 67 -17.06 29.80 3.97
CA GLY A 67 -16.86 30.39 5.30
C GLY A 67 -18.00 30.12 6.28
N GLY A 68 -18.51 28.88 6.32
CA GLY A 68 -19.57 28.45 7.23
C GLY A 68 -19.28 27.13 7.97
N ASP A 69 -20.26 26.62 8.71
CA ASP A 69 -20.17 25.34 9.44
C ASP A 69 -19.98 24.11 8.51
N ASP A 70 -20.22 24.27 7.21
CA ASP A 70 -20.02 23.24 6.18
C ASP A 70 -18.62 23.26 5.55
N ASP A 71 -17.71 24.12 6.05
CA ASP A 71 -16.33 24.17 5.59
C ASP A 71 -15.63 22.84 5.92
N ALA A 72 -15.32 22.06 4.88
CA ALA A 72 -14.66 20.78 5.00
C ALA A 72 -13.35 20.78 4.20
N ARG A 73 -12.34 20.14 4.75
CA ARG A 73 -11.07 19.96 4.04
C ARG A 73 -11.21 18.80 3.07
N GLU A 74 -10.76 19.00 1.83
CA GLU A 74 -10.71 17.94 0.84
C GLU A 74 -9.81 16.79 1.34
N VAL A 75 -10.30 15.56 1.27
CA VAL A 75 -9.52 14.35 1.62
C VAL A 75 -9.16 13.63 0.34
N ILE A 76 -7.86 13.56 0.05
CA ILE A 76 -7.31 12.89 -1.13
C ILE A 76 -6.69 11.57 -0.67
N THR A 77 -7.12 10.46 -1.26
CA THR A 77 -6.61 9.13 -0.94
C THR A 77 -5.69 8.60 -2.03
N GLU A 78 -4.56 8.04 -1.64
CA GLU A 78 -3.61 7.34 -2.52
C GLU A 78 -3.76 5.84 -2.27
N GLU A 79 -4.44 5.16 -3.19
CA GLU A 79 -4.65 3.71 -3.14
C GLU A 79 -3.38 2.92 -3.53
N PRO A 80 -3.29 1.65 -3.08
CA PRO A 80 -2.26 0.71 -3.53
C PRO A 80 -2.15 0.61 -5.05
N ARG A 81 -0.92 0.42 -5.54
CA ARG A 81 -0.68 0.23 -6.99
C ARG A 81 -1.33 -1.06 -7.48
N SER A 82 -1.90 -1.01 -8.69
CA SER A 82 -2.47 -2.18 -9.39
C SER A 82 -1.43 -3.25 -9.74
N TYR A 83 -0.15 -2.88 -9.75
CA TYR A 83 0.98 -3.77 -9.96
C TYR A 83 1.92 -3.70 -8.75
N SER A 84 2.82 -4.67 -8.67
CA SER A 84 3.79 -4.70 -7.58
C SER A 84 5.20 -4.38 -8.03
N LYS A 85 5.86 -3.49 -7.30
CA LYS A 85 7.19 -2.99 -7.67
C LYS A 85 8.28 -3.95 -7.22
N ARG A 86 8.41 -5.07 -7.94
CA ARG A 86 9.40 -6.13 -7.72
C ARG A 86 9.83 -6.73 -9.04
N THR A 87 10.97 -7.42 -9.06
CA THR A 87 11.38 -8.19 -10.24
C THR A 87 10.32 -9.21 -10.62
N GLN A 88 9.90 -9.19 -11.89
CA GLN A 88 8.86 -10.02 -12.45
C GLN A 88 9.34 -10.69 -13.74
N LYS A 89 9.00 -11.98 -13.89
CA LYS A 89 9.18 -12.73 -15.12
C LYS A 89 7.85 -12.72 -15.89
N GLY A 90 7.86 -12.13 -17.08
CA GLY A 90 6.78 -12.25 -18.06
C GLY A 90 6.98 -13.49 -18.94
N VAL A 91 6.22 -13.59 -20.04
CA VAL A 91 6.30 -14.72 -20.98
C VAL A 91 7.70 -14.81 -21.61
N ASP A 92 8.10 -13.77 -22.34
CA ASP A 92 9.41 -13.70 -23.03
C ASP A 92 10.28 -12.52 -22.54
N SER A 93 10.02 -12.06 -21.31
CA SER A 93 10.63 -10.85 -20.79
C SER A 93 10.85 -10.88 -19.29
N TRP A 94 11.85 -10.12 -18.84
CA TRP A 94 12.10 -9.80 -17.44
C TRP A 94 11.89 -8.31 -17.21
N HIS A 95 11.19 -7.99 -16.13
CA HIS A 95 10.97 -6.62 -15.68
C HIS A 95 11.64 -6.45 -14.33
N VAL A 96 12.65 -5.59 -14.25
CA VAL A 96 13.39 -5.29 -13.02
C VAL A 96 13.17 -3.82 -12.67
N PRO A 97 12.51 -3.50 -11.54
CA PRO A 97 12.25 -2.12 -11.17
C PRO A 97 13.52 -1.43 -10.66
N LEU A 98 13.67 -0.15 -10.98
CA LEU A 98 14.70 0.68 -10.36
C LEU A 98 14.19 1.20 -9.01
N GLU A 99 15.00 1.07 -7.96
CA GLU A 99 14.58 1.31 -6.58
C GLU A 99 14.07 2.74 -6.38
N ARG A 100 14.85 3.73 -6.81
CA ARG A 100 14.61 5.16 -6.57
C ARG A 100 13.85 5.88 -7.70
N SER A 101 13.47 5.15 -8.76
CA SER A 101 12.73 5.69 -9.91
C SER A 101 11.41 4.96 -10.13
N ARG A 102 10.51 5.53 -10.96
CA ARG A 102 9.34 4.80 -11.51
C ARG A 102 9.72 3.93 -12.72
N ASP A 103 10.96 4.03 -13.18
CA ASP A 103 11.46 3.32 -14.36
C ASP A 103 11.71 1.83 -14.10
N TRP A 104 11.65 1.05 -15.18
CA TRP A 104 11.87 -0.39 -15.20
C TRP A 104 12.86 -0.76 -16.29
N LEU A 105 13.80 -1.65 -15.96
CA LEU A 105 14.59 -2.34 -16.97
C LEU A 105 13.75 -3.49 -17.52
N CYS A 106 13.56 -3.49 -18.85
CA CYS A 106 12.88 -4.58 -19.55
C CYS A 106 13.91 -5.32 -20.42
N ALA A 107 14.19 -6.58 -20.08
CA ALA A 107 15.00 -7.46 -20.91
C ALA A 107 14.06 -8.40 -21.66
N ARG A 108 14.09 -8.37 -23.00
CA ARG A 108 13.29 -9.25 -23.85
C ARG A 108 14.20 -10.14 -24.67
N TRP A 109 13.80 -11.39 -24.84
CA TRP A 109 14.47 -12.24 -25.81
C TRP A 109 14.06 -11.82 -27.23
N GLN A 110 15.04 -11.70 -28.13
CA GLN A 110 14.79 -11.49 -29.56
C GLN A 110 15.46 -12.64 -30.31
N PRO A 111 14.69 -13.47 -31.04
CA PRO A 111 15.28 -14.45 -31.94
C PRO A 111 16.09 -13.73 -33.02
N GLN A 112 17.27 -14.24 -33.32
CA GLN A 112 18.11 -13.72 -34.38
C GLN A 112 17.43 -13.95 -35.74
N GLN A 113 17.18 -12.89 -36.51
CA GLN A 113 16.68 -13.03 -37.88
C GLN A 113 17.79 -13.65 -38.74
N GLU A 114 17.51 -14.81 -39.33
CA GLU A 114 18.35 -15.39 -40.38
C GLU A 114 18.33 -14.45 -41.60
N ARG A 115 19.53 -14.15 -42.14
CA ARG A 115 19.72 -13.31 -43.33
C ARG A 115 19.58 -14.12 -44.60
#